data_AF-A0A8H3E0D2-F1
#
_entry.id   AF-A0A8H3E0D2-F1
#
_cell.length_a   1.000
_cell.length_b   1.000
_cell.length_c   1.000
_cell.angle_alpha   90.00
_cell.angle_beta   90.00
_cell.angle_gamma   90.00
#
_symmetry.space_group_name_H-M   'P 1'
#
loop_
_entity.id
_entity.type
_entity.pdbx_description
1 polymer ?
#
loop_
_entity_poly.entity_id
_entity_poly.type
_entity_poly.pdbx_seq_one_letter_code
_entity_poly.pdbx_strand_id
1 'polypeptide(L)'
;MPVCLRSNLRLAVRTRARPISRNILLNFYRYVHMSGTEIEPVSAARREELTESLNEVRQRVEFAYVQQVAKTTSPCLVAVSKYKPSSDIQACYDLGQLDFGENYVDELIQKASVVPYYCYDDSWSSTLTLMTSQLPDSIQWHFIGSLQSNKCKKVASVPNLYCLHTLDSIKKADALQKALPSTRKEPLKVMIQINTSGEDSKSGLEPLSPESVNGSEVLALARHIVKSCPALELYGLMTIGSFEASTSGEENPDFQMLIRTRGILQDSLRGDDQLGEAWGENQSLALSMGMSADFEEAIRAGSNVVRVGTGIFGTRPPKN
;
A
#
# COMPACT_ATOMS: atom_id res chain seq x y z
N MET A 1 -22.94 52.02 32.85
CA MET A 1 -23.78 50.91 33.38
C MET A 1 -24.56 50.32 32.22
N PRO A 2 -24.80 48.99 32.17
CA PRO A 2 -24.70 48.03 33.27
C PRO A 2 -23.55 47.00 33.13
N VAL A 3 -22.79 46.77 34.22
CA VAL A 3 -22.69 45.50 34.99
C VAL A 3 -21.75 44.49 34.31
N CYS A 4 -20.44 44.45 34.55
CA CYS A 4 -19.70 44.14 35.79
C CYS A 4 -20.05 42.77 36.41
N LEU A 5 -19.22 41.76 36.12
CA LEU A 5 -18.92 40.66 37.05
C LEU A 5 -17.47 40.21 36.82
N ARG A 6 -16.57 40.78 37.63
CA ARG A 6 -15.27 40.19 37.98
C ARG A 6 -15.45 39.43 39.29
N SER A 7 -14.97 38.19 39.33
CA SER A 7 -14.52 37.51 40.55
C SER A 7 -13.46 36.49 40.12
N ASN A 8 -12.18 36.87 40.18
CA ASN A 8 -11.22 36.53 41.25
C ASN A 8 -10.88 35.03 41.34
N LEU A 9 -9.70 34.63 40.84
CA LEU A 9 -8.61 34.19 41.71
C LEU A 9 -7.27 34.11 40.95
N ARG A 10 -6.22 34.50 41.66
CA ARG A 10 -4.81 34.54 41.25
C ARG A 10 -4.26 33.13 41.09
N LEU A 11 -3.33 32.94 40.15
CA LEU A 11 -2.06 32.29 40.49
C LEU A 11 -0.93 32.89 39.64
N ALA A 12 0.03 33.49 40.33
CA ALA A 12 1.25 33.97 39.73
C ALA A 12 2.17 32.78 39.44
N VAL A 13 2.67 32.67 38.21
CA VAL A 13 3.96 32.03 37.95
C VAL A 13 4.82 33.06 37.22
N ARG A 14 5.74 33.65 37.99
CA ARG A 14 6.90 34.37 37.46
C ARG A 14 7.79 33.35 36.75
N THR A 15 7.89 33.42 35.44
CA THR A 15 9.09 32.96 34.73
C THR A 15 9.63 34.13 33.92
N ARG A 16 10.83 34.58 34.29
CA ARG A 16 11.64 35.51 33.50
C ARG A 16 12.07 34.76 32.23
N ALA A 17 11.29 34.82 31.16
CA ALA A 17 11.78 34.45 29.84
C ALA A 17 12.75 35.55 29.38
N ARG A 18 14.02 35.20 29.17
CA ARG A 18 14.99 36.10 28.54
C ARG A 18 14.50 36.42 27.12
N PRO A 19 14.64 37.66 26.62
CA PRO A 19 14.31 37.96 25.23
C PRO A 19 15.16 37.07 24.34
N ILE A 20 14.50 36.22 23.56
CA ILE A 20 15.15 35.38 22.56
C ILE A 20 15.82 36.34 21.56
N SER A 21 17.13 36.19 21.39
CA SER A 21 17.92 37.02 20.49
C SER A 21 17.27 37.06 19.09
N ARG A 22 17.22 38.25 18.47
CA ARG A 22 16.71 38.46 17.11
C ARG A 22 17.36 37.52 16.09
N ASN A 23 18.60 37.08 16.35
CA ASN A 23 19.33 36.10 15.53
C ASN A 23 18.80 34.65 15.69
N ILE A 24 18.25 34.27 16.85
CA ILE A 24 17.62 32.95 17.04
C ILE A 24 16.28 32.91 16.30
N LEU A 25 15.50 33.99 16.33
CA LEU A 25 14.27 34.12 15.54
C LEU A 25 14.55 34.10 14.03
N LEU A 26 15.60 34.78 13.56
CA LEU A 26 16.01 34.75 12.14
C LEU A 26 16.55 33.39 11.70
N ASN A 27 17.28 32.68 12.57
CA ASN A 27 17.73 31.31 12.29
C ASN A 27 16.57 30.32 12.33
N PHE A 28 15.56 30.53 13.19
CA PHE A 28 14.33 29.73 13.21
C PHE A 28 13.46 30.01 11.97
N TYR A 29 13.33 31.27 11.56
CA TYR A 29 12.68 31.67 10.30
C TYR A 29 13.35 31.02 9.07
N ARG A 30 14.69 30.99 9.04
CA ARG A 30 15.42 30.27 7.98
C ARG A 30 15.24 28.76 8.07
N TYR A 31 15.21 28.16 9.26
CA TYR A 31 15.04 26.72 9.43
C TYR A 31 13.63 26.25 9.03
N VAL A 32 12.59 27.04 9.34
CA VAL A 32 11.19 26.76 9.00
C VAL A 32 10.90 26.95 7.50
N HIS A 33 11.60 27.87 6.82
CA HIS A 33 11.54 27.98 5.36
C HIS A 33 12.42 26.98 4.60
N MET A 34 13.25 26.18 5.30
CA MET A 34 14.15 25.20 4.68
C MET A 34 13.62 23.77 4.69
N SER A 35 12.51 23.48 5.37
CA SER A 35 11.84 22.18 5.30
C SER A 35 10.69 22.26 4.30
N GLY A 36 11.01 22.01 3.02
CA GLY A 36 10.06 21.94 1.90
C GLY A 36 8.90 21.00 2.21
N THR A 37 7.77 21.59 2.56
CA THR A 37 6.55 20.90 3.04
C THR A 37 5.55 20.68 1.91
N GLU A 38 5.67 21.41 0.80
CA GLU A 38 4.85 21.21 -0.39
C GLU A 38 5.56 20.30 -1.39
N ILE A 39 4.83 19.32 -1.91
CA ILE A 39 5.29 18.54 -3.06
C ILE A 39 5.39 19.51 -4.24
N GLU A 40 6.61 19.76 -4.71
CA GLU A 40 6.82 20.54 -5.93
C GLU A 40 6.03 19.91 -7.08
N PRO A 41 5.16 20.68 -7.76
CA PRO A 41 4.35 20.14 -8.83
C PRO A 41 5.25 19.68 -9.98
N VAL A 42 4.86 18.57 -10.62
CA VAL A 42 5.51 18.14 -11.87
C VAL A 42 5.39 19.22 -12.95
N SER A 43 6.35 19.26 -13.87
CA SER A 43 6.26 20.13 -15.05
C SER A 43 5.02 19.79 -15.88
N ALA A 44 4.54 20.76 -16.67
CA ALA A 44 3.38 20.54 -17.55
C ALA A 44 3.59 19.34 -18.50
N ALA A 45 4.79 19.23 -19.08
CA ALA A 45 5.14 18.10 -19.95
C ALA A 45 5.12 16.76 -19.20
N ARG A 46 5.63 16.69 -17.96
CA ARG A 46 5.58 15.46 -17.16
C ARG A 46 4.16 15.11 -16.75
N ARG A 47 3.31 16.11 -16.46
CA ARG A 47 1.89 15.90 -16.16
C ARG A 47 1.16 15.29 -17.36
N GLU A 48 1.43 15.81 -18.56
CA GLU A 48 0.85 15.31 -19.82
C GLU A 48 1.28 13.85 -20.06
N GLU A 49 2.57 13.53 -19.94
CA GLU A 49 3.11 12.16 -20.06
C GLU A 49 2.43 11.18 -19.08
N LEU A 50 2.30 11.57 -17.81
CA LEU A 50 1.63 10.74 -16.79
C LEU A 50 0.14 10.57 -17.08
N THR A 51 -0.51 11.62 -17.61
CA THR A 51 -1.93 11.57 -17.98
C THR A 51 -2.17 10.59 -19.12
N GLU A 52 -1.38 10.70 -20.19
CA GLU A 52 -1.46 9.80 -21.34
C GLU A 52 -1.18 8.35 -20.94
N SER A 53 -0.06 8.12 -20.25
CA SER A 53 0.38 6.78 -19.85
C SER A 53 -0.61 6.09 -18.89
N LEU A 54 -1.13 6.82 -17.89
CA LEU A 54 -2.12 6.27 -16.97
C LEU A 54 -3.44 5.95 -17.67
N ASN A 55 -3.90 6.84 -18.56
CA ASN A 55 -5.14 6.61 -19.31
C ASN A 55 -5.01 5.44 -20.28
N GLU A 56 -3.87 5.29 -20.96
CA GLU A 56 -3.59 4.14 -21.83
C GLU A 56 -3.66 2.83 -21.03
N VAL A 57 -2.97 2.74 -19.88
CA VAL A 57 -3.00 1.54 -19.04
C VAL A 57 -4.40 1.24 -18.54
N ARG A 58 -5.17 2.25 -18.10
CA ARG A 58 -6.57 2.07 -17.68
C ARG A 58 -7.45 1.53 -18.80
N GLN A 59 -7.30 2.06 -20.02
CA GLN A 59 -8.04 1.57 -21.18
C GLN A 59 -7.70 0.12 -21.51
N ARG A 60 -6.42 -0.26 -21.42
CA ARG A 60 -5.98 -1.64 -21.64
C ARG A 60 -6.48 -2.61 -20.57
N VAL A 61 -6.52 -2.17 -19.30
CA VAL A 61 -7.13 -2.93 -18.20
C VAL A 61 -8.62 -3.16 -18.47
N GLU A 62 -9.34 -2.10 -18.80
CA GLU A 62 -10.78 -2.18 -19.08
C GLU A 62 -11.05 -3.05 -20.32
N PHE A 63 -10.27 -2.89 -21.39
CA PHE A 63 -10.40 -3.71 -22.59
C PHE A 63 -10.16 -5.20 -22.29
N ALA A 64 -9.14 -5.54 -21.50
CA ALA A 64 -8.89 -6.93 -21.10
C ALA A 64 -10.01 -7.47 -20.18
N TYR A 65 -10.65 -6.61 -19.41
CA TYR A 65 -11.75 -6.97 -18.51
C TYR A 65 -13.06 -7.24 -19.25
N VAL A 66 -13.50 -6.33 -20.15
CA VAL A 66 -14.80 -6.44 -20.84
C VAL A 66 -14.90 -7.65 -21.78
N GLN A 67 -13.76 -8.23 -22.16
CA GLN A 67 -13.73 -9.49 -22.91
C GLN A 67 -14.12 -10.72 -22.04
N GLN A 68 -14.33 -10.55 -20.73
CA GLN A 68 -14.77 -11.60 -19.82
C GLN A 68 -16.27 -11.55 -19.61
N VAL A 69 -16.94 -12.66 -19.93
CA VAL A 69 -18.41 -12.77 -19.91
C VAL A 69 -19.00 -12.87 -18.49
N ALA A 70 -18.19 -13.06 -17.44
CA ALA A 70 -18.66 -13.58 -16.15
C ALA A 70 -18.22 -12.82 -14.88
N LYS A 71 -17.52 -11.68 -14.97
CA LYS A 71 -17.10 -10.93 -13.77
C LYS A 71 -17.98 -9.70 -13.52
N THR A 72 -18.21 -9.41 -12.24
CA THR A 72 -19.00 -8.28 -11.75
C THR A 72 -18.16 -7.09 -11.32
N THR A 73 -16.86 -7.29 -11.04
CA THR A 73 -15.96 -6.25 -10.53
C THR A 73 -14.71 -6.13 -11.41
N SER A 74 -14.44 -4.91 -11.90
CA SER A 74 -13.24 -4.60 -12.68
C SER A 74 -11.97 -4.79 -11.83
N PRO A 75 -10.86 -5.29 -12.39
CA PRO A 75 -9.61 -5.48 -11.67
C PRO A 75 -9.06 -4.17 -11.10
N CYS A 76 -8.50 -4.25 -9.90
CA CYS A 76 -7.77 -3.14 -9.29
C CYS A 76 -6.44 -2.91 -10.01
N LEU A 77 -6.22 -1.70 -10.52
CA LEU A 77 -4.93 -1.26 -11.06
C LEU A 77 -4.10 -0.63 -9.94
N VAL A 78 -3.06 -1.31 -9.48
CA VAL A 78 -2.08 -0.76 -8.52
C VAL A 78 -0.95 -0.08 -9.30
N ALA A 79 -0.83 1.24 -9.16
CA ALA A 79 0.23 2.04 -9.78
C ALA A 79 1.54 1.89 -8.97
N VAL A 80 2.50 1.13 -9.50
CA VAL A 80 3.76 0.83 -8.82
C VAL A 80 4.74 2.01 -8.93
N SER A 81 4.88 2.75 -7.85
CA SER A 81 5.56 4.06 -7.81
C SER A 81 6.93 4.04 -7.11
N LYS A 82 7.49 2.85 -6.86
CA LYS A 82 8.86 2.70 -6.33
C LYS A 82 9.88 3.50 -7.14
N TYR A 83 10.74 4.22 -6.44
CA TYR A 83 11.74 5.17 -6.96
C TYR A 83 11.17 6.40 -7.67
N LYS A 84 9.85 6.59 -7.72
CA LYS A 84 9.23 7.78 -8.30
C LYS A 84 8.98 8.82 -7.21
N PRO A 85 9.18 10.12 -7.52
CA PRO A 85 8.99 11.18 -6.53
C PRO A 85 7.52 11.30 -6.14
N SER A 86 7.24 11.86 -4.95
CA SER A 86 5.88 12.12 -4.48
C SER A 86 5.09 13.03 -5.45
N SER A 87 5.76 13.86 -6.25
CA SER A 87 5.15 14.69 -7.28
C SER A 87 4.47 13.89 -8.40
N ASP A 88 5.06 12.77 -8.83
CA ASP A 88 4.44 11.88 -9.82
C ASP A 88 3.21 11.20 -9.23
N ILE A 89 3.28 10.80 -7.95
CA ILE A 89 2.17 10.17 -7.23
C ILE A 89 1.02 11.17 -7.08
N GLN A 90 1.31 12.42 -6.67
CA GLN A 90 0.31 13.49 -6.57
C GLN A 90 -0.35 13.74 -7.92
N ALA A 91 0.43 13.82 -9.01
CA ALA A 91 -0.12 14.02 -10.35
C ALA A 91 -1.06 12.88 -10.79
N CYS A 92 -0.71 11.62 -10.53
CA CYS A 92 -1.61 10.49 -10.79
C CYS A 92 -2.83 10.47 -9.85
N TYR A 93 -2.66 10.89 -8.60
CA TYR A 93 -3.76 11.02 -7.64
C TYR A 93 -4.79 12.06 -8.10
N ASP A 94 -4.33 13.21 -8.60
CA ASP A 94 -5.20 14.27 -9.14
C ASP A 94 -6.02 13.78 -10.36
N LEU A 95 -5.56 12.72 -11.03
CA LEU A 95 -6.27 12.00 -12.10
C LEU A 95 -7.16 10.85 -11.58
N GLY A 96 -7.39 10.79 -10.28
CA GLY A 96 -8.24 9.82 -9.61
C GLY A 96 -7.60 8.45 -9.32
N GLN A 97 -6.28 8.31 -9.44
CA GLN A 97 -5.61 7.07 -9.01
C GLN A 97 -5.54 7.02 -7.48
N LEU A 98 -6.02 5.93 -6.87
CA LEU A 98 -6.02 5.76 -5.42
C LEU A 98 -5.03 4.71 -4.95
N ASP A 99 -4.90 3.61 -5.70
CA ASP A 99 -4.09 2.47 -5.34
C ASP A 99 -2.64 2.62 -5.83
N PHE A 100 -1.70 2.72 -4.90
CA PHE A 100 -0.27 2.85 -5.21
C PHE A 100 0.56 1.75 -4.55
N GLY A 101 1.49 1.18 -5.31
CA GLY A 101 2.34 0.07 -4.88
C GLY A 101 3.77 0.50 -4.57
N GLU A 102 4.25 0.16 -3.38
CA GLU A 102 5.64 0.39 -2.94
C GLU A 102 6.38 -0.90 -2.60
N ASN A 103 7.69 -0.91 -2.90
CA ASN A 103 8.56 -2.05 -2.65
C ASN A 103 9.44 -1.88 -1.41
N TYR A 104 9.72 -0.63 -0.99
CA TYR A 104 10.68 -0.34 0.07
C TYR A 104 9.98 0.30 1.25
N VAL A 105 10.13 -0.30 2.45
CA VAL A 105 9.42 0.15 3.66
C VAL A 105 9.75 1.59 4.02
N ASP A 106 11.03 1.97 3.94
CA ASP A 106 11.46 3.31 4.32
C ASP A 106 10.98 4.36 3.29
N GLU A 107 10.87 4.00 2.00
CA GLU A 107 10.28 4.86 0.94
C GLU A 107 8.77 5.03 1.12
N LEU A 108 8.05 3.94 1.40
CA LEU A 108 6.63 3.97 1.70
C LEU A 108 6.33 4.88 2.90
N ILE A 109 7.09 4.75 3.98
CA ILE A 109 6.92 5.59 5.17
C ILE A 109 7.19 7.05 4.86
N GLN A 110 8.22 7.35 4.06
CA GLN A 110 8.52 8.71 3.66
C GLN A 110 7.34 9.32 2.88
N LYS A 111 6.80 8.60 1.89
CA LYS A 111 5.68 9.06 1.06
C LYS A 111 4.37 9.19 1.85
N ALA A 112 4.13 8.28 2.78
CA ALA A 112 2.95 8.29 3.64
C ALA A 112 3.12 9.14 4.91
N SER A 113 4.24 9.84 5.06
CA SER A 113 4.54 10.56 6.30
C SER A 113 3.68 11.81 6.48
N VAL A 114 3.35 12.06 7.75
CA VAL A 114 2.70 13.29 8.18
C VAL A 114 3.76 14.33 8.50
N VAL A 115 3.67 15.50 7.87
CA VAL A 115 4.57 16.62 8.09
C VAL A 115 3.87 17.72 8.91
N PRO A 116 4.58 18.36 9.87
CA PRO A 116 4.05 19.53 10.54
C PRO A 116 3.90 20.69 9.56
N TYR A 117 2.67 21.18 9.41
CA TYR A 117 2.31 22.38 8.68
C TYR A 117 1.99 23.51 9.67
N TYR A 118 2.67 24.64 9.52
CA TYR A 118 2.45 25.80 10.39
C TYR A 118 1.67 26.85 9.60
N CYS A 119 0.42 27.10 9.97
CA CYS A 119 -0.32 28.23 9.43
C CYS A 119 -0.10 29.46 10.33
N TYR A 120 0.16 30.59 9.68
CA TYR A 120 0.15 31.90 10.32
C TYR A 120 -1.24 32.50 10.14
N ASP A 121 -1.90 32.83 11.25
CA ASP A 121 -3.01 33.78 11.23
C ASP A 121 -2.41 35.20 11.17
N ASP A 122 -2.93 36.05 10.28
CA ASP A 122 -2.54 37.46 10.17
C ASP A 122 -2.92 38.27 11.44
N SER A 123 -3.68 37.68 12.37
CA SER A 123 -3.82 38.19 13.73
C SER A 123 -2.63 37.75 14.60
N TRP A 124 -1.93 38.73 15.18
CA TRP A 124 -0.64 38.65 15.89
C TRP A 124 -0.57 37.72 17.15
N SER A 125 -1.36 36.66 17.27
CA SER A 125 -1.21 35.73 18.40
C SER A 125 -1.86 34.38 18.15
N SER A 126 -1.15 33.49 17.43
CA SER A 126 -0.93 32.08 17.78
C SER A 126 -0.42 31.31 16.55
N THR A 127 0.70 30.60 16.67
CA THR A 127 1.10 29.61 15.67
C THR A 127 0.26 28.35 15.86
N LEU A 128 -0.55 27.98 14.86
CA LEU A 128 -1.22 26.68 14.85
C LEU A 128 -0.33 25.69 14.10
N THR A 129 0.06 24.60 14.76
CA THR A 129 0.69 23.45 14.09
C THR A 129 -0.40 22.48 13.67
N LEU A 130 -0.72 22.48 12.38
CA LEU A 130 -1.50 21.41 11.76
C LEU A 130 -0.53 20.29 11.37
N MET A 131 -0.98 19.04 11.42
CA MET A 131 -0.21 17.90 10.93
C MET A 131 -0.89 17.45 9.65
N THR A 132 -0.20 17.55 8.51
CA THR A 132 -0.76 17.21 7.20
C THR A 132 0.10 16.16 6.53
N SER A 133 -0.50 15.13 5.96
CA SER A 133 0.23 14.14 5.16
C SER A 133 0.85 14.79 3.92
N GLN A 134 2.06 14.36 3.56
CA GLN A 134 2.73 14.86 2.35
C GLN A 134 1.90 14.53 1.11
N LEU A 135 1.27 13.36 1.09
CA LEU A 135 0.32 12.91 0.09
C LEU A 135 -1.08 12.71 0.72
N PRO A 136 -2.17 12.74 -0.07
CA PRO A 136 -3.54 12.59 0.44
C PRO A 136 -3.77 11.30 1.23
N ASP A 137 -4.45 11.40 2.37
CA ASP A 137 -4.76 10.26 3.26
C ASP A 137 -5.71 9.22 2.63
N SER A 138 -6.42 9.62 1.56
CA SER A 138 -7.29 8.77 0.75
C SER A 138 -6.53 7.79 -0.15
N ILE A 139 -5.21 7.95 -0.32
CA ILE A 139 -4.38 6.97 -1.02
C ILE A 139 -4.47 5.61 -0.31
N GLN A 140 -4.60 4.56 -1.11
CA GLN A 140 -4.56 3.17 -0.67
C GLN A 140 -3.17 2.62 -0.96
N TRP A 141 -2.33 2.50 0.08
CA TRP A 141 -0.98 1.98 -0.10
C TRP A 141 -0.96 0.45 -0.12
N HIS A 142 -0.34 -0.10 -1.15
CA HIS A 142 -0.04 -1.51 -1.29
C HIS A 142 1.46 -1.74 -1.05
N PHE A 143 1.81 -2.54 -0.05
CA PHE A 143 3.19 -3.01 0.08
C PHE A 143 3.38 -4.30 -0.72
N ILE A 144 4.21 -4.23 -1.76
CA ILE A 144 4.42 -5.32 -2.73
C ILE A 144 5.89 -5.76 -2.84
N GLY A 145 6.76 -5.28 -1.94
CA GLY A 145 8.16 -5.69 -1.84
C GLY A 145 8.38 -6.79 -0.80
N SER A 146 9.56 -7.41 -0.81
CA SER A 146 9.90 -8.44 0.18
C SER A 146 9.93 -7.84 1.60
N LEU A 147 9.06 -8.34 2.48
CA LEU A 147 8.99 -7.87 3.87
C LEU A 147 10.00 -8.60 4.75
N GLN A 148 10.92 -7.88 5.37
CA GLN A 148 11.78 -8.41 6.43
C GLN A 148 11.06 -8.37 7.78
N SER A 149 11.23 -9.38 8.64
CA SER A 149 10.52 -9.46 9.93
C SER A 149 10.76 -8.24 10.83
N ASN A 150 11.97 -7.68 10.85
CA ASN A 150 12.31 -6.48 11.62
C ASN A 150 11.67 -5.19 11.09
N LYS A 151 11.11 -5.20 9.88
CA LYS A 151 10.42 -4.06 9.26
C LYS A 151 8.90 -4.14 9.39
N CYS A 152 8.34 -5.24 9.93
CA CYS A 152 6.88 -5.40 10.13
C CYS A 152 6.29 -4.25 10.97
N LYS A 153 6.96 -3.86 12.05
CA LYS A 153 6.50 -2.73 12.88
C LYS A 153 6.50 -1.39 12.14
N LYS A 154 7.48 -1.19 11.27
CA LYS A 154 7.63 0.02 10.46
C LYS A 154 6.54 0.11 9.40
N VAL A 155 6.30 -0.97 8.64
CA VAL A 155 5.24 -0.95 7.62
C VAL A 155 3.86 -0.81 8.26
N ALA A 156 3.62 -1.46 9.41
CA ALA A 156 2.35 -1.39 10.14
C ALA A 156 2.03 0.00 10.71
N SER A 157 3.01 0.91 10.82
CA SER A 157 2.76 2.28 11.29
C SER A 157 2.22 3.22 10.21
N VAL A 158 2.13 2.77 8.95
CA VAL A 158 1.56 3.55 7.84
C VAL A 158 0.03 3.57 7.99
N PRO A 159 -0.61 4.74 8.26
CA PRO A 159 -2.02 4.78 8.65
C PRO A 159 -2.97 4.25 7.58
N ASN A 160 -2.75 4.64 6.33
CA ASN A 160 -3.51 4.23 5.14
C ASN A 160 -2.81 3.09 4.37
N LEU A 161 -2.06 2.23 5.06
CA LEU A 161 -1.65 0.94 4.50
C LEU A 161 -2.91 0.12 4.26
N TYR A 162 -3.21 -0.12 2.99
CA TYR A 162 -4.44 -0.77 2.56
C TYR A 162 -4.26 -2.28 2.41
N CYS A 163 -3.18 -2.71 1.74
CA CYS A 163 -2.92 -4.12 1.52
C CYS A 163 -1.42 -4.47 1.56
N LEU A 164 -1.06 -5.62 2.13
CA LEU A 164 0.29 -6.20 2.05
C LEU A 164 0.27 -7.49 1.23
N HIS A 165 0.98 -7.51 0.11
CA HIS A 165 0.87 -8.59 -0.88
C HIS A 165 1.89 -9.72 -0.69
N THR A 166 2.87 -9.54 0.18
CA THR A 166 4.11 -10.33 0.24
C THR A 166 4.25 -11.15 1.52
N LEU A 167 3.13 -11.55 2.12
CA LEU A 167 3.16 -12.33 3.34
C LEU A 167 3.53 -13.79 3.02
N ASP A 168 4.51 -14.35 3.70
CA ASP A 168 5.08 -15.66 3.38
C ASP A 168 5.38 -16.51 4.63
N SER A 169 4.99 -16.06 5.83
CA SER A 169 5.31 -16.78 7.06
C SER A 169 4.45 -16.35 8.24
N ILE A 170 4.18 -17.32 9.14
CA ILE A 170 3.43 -17.11 10.39
C ILE A 170 4.11 -16.04 11.26
N LYS A 171 5.45 -16.09 11.34
CA LYS A 171 6.25 -15.12 12.09
C LYS A 171 6.01 -13.67 11.64
N LYS A 172 5.87 -13.43 10.33
CA LYS A 172 5.56 -12.09 9.80
C LYS A 172 4.11 -11.71 10.07
N ALA A 173 3.17 -12.67 9.97
CA ALA A 173 1.77 -12.45 10.33
C ALA A 173 1.63 -12.01 11.80
N ASP A 174 2.25 -12.73 12.74
CA ASP A 174 2.27 -12.37 14.16
C ASP A 174 2.90 -11.01 14.42
N ALA A 175 4.01 -10.71 13.75
CA ALA A 175 4.69 -9.44 13.88
C ALA A 175 3.83 -8.26 13.38
N LEU A 176 3.07 -8.44 12.29
CA LEU A 176 2.12 -7.45 11.79
C LEU A 176 0.91 -7.33 12.72
N GLN A 177 0.27 -8.44 13.07
CA GLN A 177 -0.87 -8.50 14.02
C GLN A 177 -0.56 -7.74 15.32
N LYS A 178 0.64 -7.93 15.87
CA LYS A 178 1.07 -7.27 17.11
C LYS A 178 1.38 -5.79 16.92
N ALA A 179 1.86 -5.39 15.75
CA ALA A 179 2.32 -4.03 15.50
C ALA A 179 1.24 -3.08 14.97
N LEU A 180 0.17 -3.61 14.38
CA LEU A 180 -0.91 -2.80 13.84
C LEU A 180 -1.60 -1.98 14.95
N PRO A 181 -1.81 -0.66 14.74
CA PRO A 181 -2.49 0.18 15.72
C PRO A 181 -3.92 -0.29 15.96
N SER A 182 -4.34 -0.31 17.23
CA SER A 182 -5.74 -0.59 17.60
C SER A 182 -6.72 0.48 17.12
N THR A 183 -6.22 1.64 16.67
CA THR A 183 -7.02 2.75 16.13
C THR A 183 -7.43 2.55 14.67
N ARG A 184 -6.91 1.51 13.98
CA ARG A 184 -7.34 1.19 12.62
C ARG A 184 -8.82 0.80 12.61
N LYS A 185 -9.56 1.33 11.63
CA LYS A 185 -10.99 1.05 11.47
C LYS A 185 -11.25 -0.32 10.86
N GLU A 186 -10.35 -0.77 10.00
CA GLU A 186 -10.44 -2.01 9.26
C GLU A 186 -9.16 -2.83 9.43
N PRO A 187 -9.26 -4.17 9.43
CA PRO A 187 -8.11 -5.05 9.38
C PRO A 187 -7.21 -4.71 8.18
N LEU A 188 -5.91 -4.99 8.30
CA LEU A 188 -5.01 -4.90 7.15
C LEU A 188 -5.26 -6.10 6.23
N LYS A 189 -5.63 -5.84 4.97
CA LYS A 189 -5.69 -6.87 3.94
C LYS A 189 -4.29 -7.44 3.72
N VAL A 190 -4.17 -8.75 3.75
CA VAL A 190 -2.92 -9.47 3.47
C VAL A 190 -3.14 -10.51 2.38
N MET A 191 -2.16 -10.63 1.49
CA MET A 191 -2.09 -11.73 0.53
C MET A 191 -0.87 -12.59 0.79
N ILE A 192 -1.04 -13.89 0.57
CA ILE A 192 0.07 -14.84 0.66
C ILE A 192 0.82 -14.85 -0.67
N GLN A 193 2.14 -14.66 -0.62
CA GLN A 193 2.98 -14.74 -1.81
C GLN A 193 3.34 -16.19 -2.11
N ILE A 194 3.04 -16.63 -3.33
CA ILE A 194 3.33 -17.97 -3.84
C ILE A 194 4.47 -17.88 -4.86
N ASN A 195 5.46 -18.75 -4.73
CA ASN A 195 6.52 -18.90 -5.72
C ASN A 195 6.03 -19.83 -6.85
N THR A 196 5.36 -19.28 -7.86
CA THR A 196 4.81 -20.09 -8.95
C THR A 196 5.85 -20.53 -9.99
N SER A 197 7.02 -19.89 -10.03
CA SER A 197 8.01 -20.16 -11.07
C SER A 197 8.97 -21.30 -10.74
N GLY A 198 8.96 -21.81 -9.50
CA GLY A 198 9.88 -22.84 -9.04
C GLY A 198 11.36 -22.41 -9.02
N GLU A 199 11.65 -21.11 -9.08
CA GLU A 199 13.02 -20.61 -9.00
C GLU A 199 13.36 -20.37 -7.53
N ASP A 200 14.39 -21.04 -7.01
CA ASP A 200 14.86 -20.89 -5.61
C ASP A 200 15.22 -19.44 -5.24
N SER A 201 15.57 -18.63 -6.25
CA SER A 201 15.96 -17.23 -6.05
C SER A 201 14.78 -16.29 -5.76
N LYS A 202 13.54 -16.74 -6.00
CA LYS A 202 12.34 -15.91 -5.81
C LYS A 202 11.72 -16.14 -4.44
N SER A 203 11.16 -15.06 -3.89
CA SER A 203 10.43 -15.11 -2.63
C SER A 203 9.03 -15.71 -2.81
N GLY A 204 8.51 -16.35 -1.78
CA GLY A 204 7.17 -16.92 -1.73
C GLY A 204 7.18 -18.32 -1.14
N LEU A 205 6.00 -18.81 -0.78
CA LEU A 205 5.78 -20.19 -0.37
C LEU A 205 5.55 -21.08 -1.59
N GLU A 206 5.88 -22.36 -1.45
CA GLU A 206 5.62 -23.36 -2.48
C GLU A 206 4.11 -23.46 -2.79
N PRO A 207 3.72 -23.62 -4.07
CA PRO A 207 2.32 -23.76 -4.47
C PRO A 207 1.70 -25.05 -3.91
N LEU A 208 0.38 -25.07 -3.83
CA LEU A 208 -0.36 -26.24 -3.35
C LEU A 208 -0.61 -27.22 -4.49
N SER A 209 -0.49 -28.52 -4.17
CA SER A 209 -1.04 -29.61 -4.96
C SER A 209 -2.02 -30.44 -4.13
N PRO A 210 -2.93 -31.22 -4.75
CA PRO A 210 -3.84 -32.09 -4.02
C PRO A 210 -3.13 -33.06 -3.06
N GLU A 211 -1.90 -33.46 -3.39
CA GLU A 211 -1.10 -34.41 -2.61
C GLU A 211 -0.33 -33.73 -1.47
N SER A 212 0.02 -32.45 -1.60
CA SER A 212 0.87 -31.71 -0.66
C SER A 212 0.10 -30.74 0.24
N VAL A 213 -1.22 -30.62 0.08
CA VAL A 213 -2.03 -29.64 0.82
C VAL A 213 -1.94 -29.83 2.33
N ASN A 214 -1.96 -31.07 2.80
CA ASN A 214 -1.85 -31.40 4.21
C ASN A 214 -0.41 -31.20 4.70
N GLY A 215 -0.22 -30.28 5.65
CA GLY A 215 1.10 -29.93 6.17
C GLY A 215 1.83 -28.85 5.37
N SER A 216 1.22 -28.30 4.31
CA SER A 216 1.79 -27.17 3.56
C SER A 216 1.87 -25.90 4.40
N GLU A 217 2.92 -25.11 4.17
CA GLU A 217 3.11 -23.81 4.83
C GLU A 217 2.03 -22.79 4.41
N VAL A 218 1.54 -22.86 3.17
CA VAL A 218 0.46 -21.99 2.67
C VAL A 218 -0.82 -22.21 3.48
N LEU A 219 -1.25 -23.46 3.64
CA LEU A 219 -2.46 -23.78 4.42
C LEU A 219 -2.28 -23.42 5.89
N ALA A 220 -1.11 -23.72 6.47
CA ALA A 220 -0.80 -23.38 7.86
C ALA A 220 -0.86 -21.86 8.10
N LEU A 221 -0.26 -21.06 7.20
CA LEU A 221 -0.29 -19.60 7.27
C LEU A 221 -1.71 -19.06 7.11
N ALA A 222 -2.46 -19.53 6.11
CA ALA A 222 -3.83 -19.09 5.88
C ALA A 222 -4.73 -19.35 7.09
N ARG A 223 -4.68 -20.57 7.65
CA ARG A 223 -5.42 -20.91 8.89
C ARG A 223 -5.00 -20.04 10.06
N HIS A 224 -3.71 -19.76 10.20
CA HIS A 224 -3.20 -18.90 11.27
C HIS A 224 -3.72 -17.47 11.16
N ILE A 225 -3.70 -16.87 9.97
CA ILE A 225 -4.23 -15.52 9.74
C ILE A 225 -5.70 -15.46 10.14
N VAL A 226 -6.52 -16.40 9.65
CA VAL A 226 -7.97 -16.40 9.90
C VAL A 226 -8.31 -16.68 11.36
N LYS A 227 -7.61 -17.62 12.04
CA LYS A 227 -7.93 -17.99 13.43
C LYS A 227 -7.31 -17.05 14.47
N SER A 228 -6.12 -16.52 14.20
CA SER A 228 -5.27 -15.92 15.24
C SER A 228 -4.92 -14.45 14.99
N CYS A 229 -5.26 -13.88 13.83
CA CYS A 229 -4.86 -12.51 13.47
C CYS A 229 -6.06 -11.61 13.16
N PRO A 230 -6.87 -11.17 14.16
CA PRO A 230 -8.06 -10.35 13.93
C PRO A 230 -7.78 -8.93 13.40
N ALA A 231 -6.54 -8.44 13.48
CA ALA A 231 -6.13 -7.18 12.85
C ALA A 231 -5.69 -7.37 11.39
N LEU A 232 -5.67 -8.61 10.89
CA LEU A 232 -5.38 -8.97 9.51
C LEU A 232 -6.62 -9.58 8.86
N GLU A 233 -6.77 -9.37 7.57
CA GLU A 233 -7.78 -10.04 6.74
C GLU A 233 -7.04 -10.83 5.65
N LEU A 234 -7.23 -12.15 5.62
CA LEU A 234 -6.72 -12.95 4.52
C LEU A 234 -7.51 -12.61 3.24
N TYR A 235 -6.94 -11.77 2.40
CA TYR A 235 -7.62 -11.20 1.23
C TYR A 235 -7.39 -12.03 -0.04
N GLY A 236 -6.20 -12.62 -0.21
CA GLY A 236 -5.89 -13.29 -1.46
C GLY A 236 -4.53 -13.97 -1.55
N LEU A 237 -4.16 -14.34 -2.77
CA LEU A 237 -2.84 -14.84 -3.15
C LEU A 237 -2.16 -13.88 -4.12
N MET A 238 -0.83 -13.85 -4.10
CA MET A 238 -0.01 -13.05 -5.00
C MET A 238 1.09 -13.90 -5.62
N THR A 239 1.39 -13.68 -6.91
CA THR A 239 2.64 -14.14 -7.52
C THR A 239 3.32 -13.02 -8.30
N ILE A 240 4.66 -13.10 -8.35
CA ILE A 240 5.49 -12.32 -9.26
C ILE A 240 5.57 -13.01 -10.63
N GLY A 241 5.50 -14.35 -10.67
CA GLY A 241 5.70 -15.14 -11.89
C GLY A 241 7.15 -15.18 -12.36
N SER A 242 7.37 -15.75 -13.55
CA SER A 242 8.65 -15.81 -14.25
C SER A 242 8.73 -14.81 -15.40
N PHE A 243 9.92 -14.24 -15.58
CA PHE A 243 10.15 -13.32 -16.69
C PHE A 243 9.97 -14.00 -18.05
N GLU A 244 10.40 -15.26 -18.16
CA GLU A 244 10.24 -16.07 -19.36
C GLU A 244 8.75 -16.25 -19.70
N ALA A 245 7.92 -16.70 -18.74
CA ALA A 245 6.48 -16.83 -18.97
C ALA A 245 5.80 -15.49 -19.28
N SER A 246 6.18 -14.40 -18.60
CA SER A 246 5.64 -13.06 -18.84
C SER A 246 5.93 -12.51 -20.24
N THR A 247 6.85 -13.11 -21.01
CA THR A 247 7.29 -12.60 -22.32
C THR A 247 7.14 -13.59 -23.46
N SER A 248 6.65 -14.81 -23.20
CA SER A 248 6.50 -15.86 -24.20
C SER A 248 5.42 -15.55 -25.25
N GLY A 249 4.38 -14.81 -24.88
CA GLY A 249 3.19 -14.59 -25.71
C GLY A 249 2.23 -15.80 -25.75
N GLU A 250 2.57 -16.88 -25.04
CA GLU A 250 1.72 -18.05 -24.82
C GLU A 250 0.96 -17.92 -23.50
N GLU A 251 0.13 -18.90 -23.18
CA GLU A 251 -0.55 -18.97 -21.88
C GLU A 251 0.49 -19.10 -20.75
N ASN A 252 0.41 -18.21 -19.76
CA ASN A 252 1.36 -18.08 -18.69
C ASN A 252 1.12 -19.16 -17.61
N PRO A 253 2.01 -20.17 -17.47
CA PRO A 253 1.84 -21.26 -16.52
C PRO A 253 1.84 -20.79 -15.05
N ASP A 254 2.47 -19.65 -14.74
CA ASP A 254 2.50 -19.08 -13.40
C ASP A 254 1.10 -18.67 -12.93
N PHE A 255 0.30 -18.09 -13.84
CA PHE A 255 -1.08 -17.69 -13.52
C PHE A 255 -1.95 -18.93 -13.28
N GLN A 256 -1.82 -19.95 -14.11
CA GLN A 256 -2.54 -21.21 -13.93
C GLN A 256 -2.15 -21.92 -12.62
N MET A 257 -0.87 -21.87 -12.24
CA MET A 257 -0.41 -22.38 -10.96
C MET A 257 -1.04 -21.62 -9.78
N LEU A 258 -1.10 -20.29 -9.84
CA LEU A 258 -1.71 -19.49 -8.78
C LEU A 258 -3.23 -19.75 -8.66
N ILE A 259 -3.93 -19.88 -9.80
CA ILE A 259 -5.37 -20.18 -9.85
C ILE A 259 -5.65 -21.55 -9.21
N ARG A 260 -4.86 -22.57 -9.55
CA ARG A 260 -4.96 -23.92 -8.94
C ARG A 260 -4.69 -23.88 -7.44
N THR A 261 -3.61 -23.21 -7.03
CA THR A 261 -3.26 -23.03 -5.61
C THR A 261 -4.39 -22.36 -4.84
N ARG A 262 -5.00 -21.31 -5.40
CA ARG A 262 -6.17 -20.64 -4.82
C ARG A 262 -7.34 -21.60 -4.65
N GLY A 263 -7.69 -22.37 -5.68
CA GLY A 263 -8.81 -23.32 -5.63
C GLY A 263 -8.65 -24.32 -4.49
N ILE A 264 -7.49 -24.98 -4.42
CA ILE A 264 -7.16 -25.95 -3.37
C ILE A 264 -7.22 -25.31 -1.99
N LEU A 265 -6.65 -24.10 -1.84
CA LEU A 265 -6.66 -23.38 -0.56
C LEU A 265 -8.09 -23.05 -0.13
N GLN A 266 -8.91 -22.48 -1.00
CA GLN A 266 -10.30 -22.11 -0.68
C GLN A 266 -11.12 -23.33 -0.27
N ASP A 267 -11.00 -24.45 -1.00
CA ASP A 267 -11.73 -25.68 -0.66
C ASP A 267 -11.28 -26.23 0.70
N SER A 268 -9.97 -26.14 1.00
CA SER A 268 -9.42 -26.52 2.30
C SER A 268 -9.86 -25.62 3.45
N LEU A 269 -10.05 -24.31 3.20
CA LEU A 269 -10.55 -23.36 4.19
C LEU A 269 -12.06 -23.54 4.42
N ARG A 270 -12.84 -23.78 3.36
CA ARG A 270 -14.29 -24.05 3.46
C ARG A 270 -14.60 -25.36 4.19
N GLY A 271 -13.74 -26.37 4.06
CA GLY A 271 -13.89 -27.66 4.73
C GLY A 271 -13.40 -27.71 6.18
N ASP A 272 -12.88 -26.60 6.74
CA ASP A 272 -12.44 -26.53 8.14
C ASP A 272 -13.54 -25.86 8.99
N ASP A 273 -14.40 -26.68 9.61
CA ASP A 273 -15.53 -26.21 10.45
C ASP A 273 -15.11 -25.31 11.62
N GLN A 274 -13.82 -25.26 11.96
CA GLN A 274 -13.30 -24.39 13.01
C GLN A 274 -12.86 -23.01 12.46
N LEU A 275 -12.89 -22.80 11.15
CA LEU A 275 -12.67 -21.50 10.52
C LEU A 275 -14.00 -20.76 10.35
N GLY A 276 -14.00 -19.48 10.69
CA GLY A 276 -15.10 -18.60 10.32
C GLY A 276 -15.12 -18.32 8.83
N GLU A 277 -16.16 -17.62 8.38
CA GLU A 277 -16.33 -17.21 6.98
C GLU A 277 -15.63 -15.89 6.64
N ALA A 278 -14.95 -15.28 7.61
CA ALA A 278 -14.33 -13.96 7.50
C ALA A 278 -12.94 -14.02 6.81
N TRP A 279 -12.92 -14.49 5.57
CA TRP A 279 -11.75 -14.48 4.70
C TRP A 279 -12.15 -14.35 3.23
N GLY A 280 -11.26 -13.76 2.44
CA GLY A 280 -11.54 -13.35 1.07
C GLY A 280 -12.75 -12.41 0.99
N GLU A 281 -13.19 -12.17 -0.23
CA GLU A 281 -14.48 -11.50 -0.48
C GLU A 281 -15.53 -12.59 -0.70
N ASN A 282 -16.44 -12.78 0.25
CA ASN A 282 -17.43 -13.88 0.23
C ASN A 282 -16.78 -15.26 0.03
N GLN A 283 -15.72 -15.56 0.81
CA GLN A 283 -14.95 -16.81 0.69
C GLN A 283 -14.35 -17.04 -0.71
N SER A 284 -14.09 -15.95 -1.45
CA SER A 284 -13.32 -15.96 -2.69
C SER A 284 -12.05 -15.14 -2.48
N LEU A 285 -10.90 -15.81 -2.57
CA LEU A 285 -9.59 -15.19 -2.45
C LEU A 285 -9.25 -14.43 -3.74
N ALA A 286 -8.83 -13.18 -3.59
CA ALA A 286 -8.38 -12.37 -4.71
C ALA A 286 -7.04 -12.89 -5.28
N LEU A 287 -6.82 -12.70 -6.57
CA LEU A 287 -5.54 -12.99 -7.24
C LEU A 287 -4.83 -11.68 -7.60
N SER A 288 -3.63 -11.48 -7.05
CA SER A 288 -2.72 -10.41 -7.44
C SER A 288 -1.63 -10.97 -8.37
N MET A 289 -1.83 -10.84 -9.67
CA MET A 289 -0.91 -11.32 -10.70
C MET A 289 -1.02 -10.45 -11.96
N GLY A 290 0.07 -10.37 -12.74
CA GLY A 290 0.18 -9.47 -13.89
C GLY A 290 0.91 -8.16 -13.56
N MET A 291 1.91 -7.86 -14.38
CA MET A 291 2.74 -6.66 -14.39
C MET A 291 2.74 -6.02 -15.77
N SER A 292 3.57 -5.00 -16.00
CA SER A 292 3.56 -4.23 -17.26
C SER A 292 3.64 -5.07 -18.55
N ALA A 293 4.25 -6.26 -18.52
CA ALA A 293 4.42 -7.12 -19.70
C ALA A 293 3.22 -8.03 -19.98
N ASP A 294 2.47 -8.43 -18.95
CA ASP A 294 1.54 -9.56 -19.00
C ASP A 294 0.21 -9.29 -18.27
N PHE A 295 -0.06 -8.05 -17.83
CA PHE A 295 -1.26 -7.74 -17.05
C PHE A 295 -2.58 -8.00 -17.80
N GLU A 296 -2.62 -7.81 -19.12
CA GLU A 296 -3.83 -8.09 -19.90
C GLU A 296 -4.16 -9.58 -19.93
N GLU A 297 -3.12 -10.41 -20.04
CA GLU A 297 -3.26 -11.86 -19.98
C GLU A 297 -3.65 -12.31 -18.57
N ALA A 298 -3.00 -11.74 -17.54
CA ALA A 298 -3.36 -11.99 -16.16
C ALA A 298 -4.83 -11.64 -15.88
N ILE A 299 -5.32 -10.52 -16.42
CA ILE A 299 -6.73 -10.13 -16.33
C ILE A 299 -7.58 -11.22 -16.97
N ARG A 300 -7.32 -11.60 -18.23
CA ARG A 300 -8.04 -12.68 -18.96
C ARG A 300 -8.04 -14.01 -18.20
N ALA A 301 -6.94 -14.35 -17.51
CA ALA A 301 -6.82 -15.53 -16.66
C ALA A 301 -7.57 -15.41 -15.32
N GLY A 302 -8.06 -14.22 -14.97
CA GLY A 302 -8.90 -14.01 -13.79
C GLY A 302 -8.27 -13.19 -12.67
N SER A 303 -7.20 -12.44 -12.91
CA SER A 303 -6.60 -11.53 -11.93
C SER A 303 -7.62 -10.52 -11.37
N ASN A 304 -7.52 -10.25 -10.07
CA ASN A 304 -8.27 -9.20 -9.35
C ASN A 304 -7.42 -7.95 -9.16
N VAL A 305 -6.09 -8.09 -9.14
CA VAL A 305 -5.16 -6.97 -8.95
C VAL A 305 -3.99 -7.10 -9.93
N VAL A 306 -3.80 -6.07 -10.75
CA VAL A 306 -2.63 -5.94 -11.63
C VAL A 306 -1.71 -4.82 -11.15
N ARG A 307 -0.40 -4.98 -11.33
CA ARG A 307 0.62 -4.11 -10.74
C ARG A 307 1.49 -3.49 -11.84
N VAL A 308 1.17 -2.28 -12.28
CA VAL A 308 1.83 -1.65 -13.43
C VAL A 308 2.71 -0.49 -12.95
N GLY A 309 3.98 -0.50 -13.36
CA GLY A 309 4.96 0.55 -13.01
C GLY A 309 5.46 1.28 -14.25
N THR A 310 6.34 0.64 -15.02
CA THR A 310 6.97 1.22 -16.22
C THR A 310 5.96 1.75 -17.23
N GLY A 311 4.80 1.10 -17.39
CA GLY A 311 3.76 1.55 -18.32
C GLY A 311 3.04 2.85 -17.89
N ILE A 312 3.17 3.26 -16.62
CA ILE A 312 2.55 4.50 -16.10
C ILE A 312 3.62 5.57 -15.92
N PHE A 313 4.72 5.23 -15.26
CA PHE A 313 5.71 6.22 -14.82
C PHE A 313 6.93 6.31 -15.75
N GLY A 314 6.98 5.53 -16.82
CA GLY A 314 8.15 5.43 -17.70
C GLY A 314 9.35 4.73 -17.04
N THR A 315 10.50 4.81 -17.71
CA THR A 315 11.75 4.20 -17.23
C THR A 315 12.24 4.83 -15.92
N ARG A 316 13.09 4.12 -15.19
CA ARG A 316 13.63 4.61 -13.91
C ARG A 316 14.71 5.66 -14.19
N PRO A 317 14.84 6.70 -13.36
CA PRO A 317 16.07 7.49 -13.34
C PRO A 317 17.26 6.54 -13.14
N PRO A 318 18.40 6.78 -13.83
CA PRO A 318 19.61 5.99 -13.58
C PRO A 318 19.98 6.07 -12.08
N LYS A 319 20.45 4.95 -11.51
CA LYS A 319 21.01 4.97 -10.16
C LYS A 319 22.29 5.81 -10.22
N ASN A 320 22.30 6.96 -9.56
CA ASN A 320 23.54 7.65 -9.21
C ASN A 320 24.32 6.85 -8.17
#